data_AF-X1GX27-F1
#
_entry.id   AF-X1GX27-F1
#
_cell.length_a   1.000
_cell.length_b   1.000
_cell.length_c   1.000
_cell.angle_alpha   90.00
_cell.angle_beta   90.00
_cell.angle_gamma   90.00
#
_symmetry.space_group_name_H-M   'P 1'
#
loop_
_entity.id
_entity.type
_entity.pdbx_description
1 polymer ?
#
loop_
_entity_poly.entity_id
_entity_poly.type
_entity_poly.pdbx_seq_one_letter_code
_entity_poly.pdbx_strand_id
1 'polypeptide(L)'
;VYTGKDEKNFALKELDQINIYSSYEMKGKEKYVTVEGQVKEPGTYILPENMTLYDLIFSRGGFQDKDFRKRTYLELAHVFRKIPGELEERVCTFNLRKLLEGDPEENMSLEDSDRVMIYSYETMETKPYVTIEGLIKRPGTYQLAENITLEDLILLAGGLRPDAYKVEAVIARMGPGAEEEGQRKVATIVVPVPSDFAIIPDEDKTPLETYDKIVIRNLPEWEPSSVVSVEGQVKYPGSYSLEVKEERISSIARRVGGFKKEAYPEGATLFRRKDIIEMSRERQQQREKVRANSAV
;
A
#
# COMPACT_ATOMS: atom_id res chain seq x y z
N VAL A 1 57.74 27.42 21.79
CA VAL A 1 56.31 27.70 21.54
C VAL A 1 56.12 29.19 21.70
N TYR A 2 55.52 29.88 20.73
CA TYR A 2 55.22 31.31 20.86
C TYR A 2 54.33 31.52 22.08
N THR A 3 54.78 32.32 23.05
CA THR A 3 54.05 32.51 24.32
C THR A 3 53.39 33.88 24.43
N GLY A 4 53.48 34.70 23.36
CA GLY A 4 52.97 36.07 23.35
C GLY A 4 53.75 37.06 24.22
N LYS A 5 54.84 36.63 24.87
CA LYS A 5 55.74 37.47 25.67
C LYS A 5 57.14 37.43 25.07
N ASP A 6 57.69 38.59 24.72
CA ASP A 6 58.97 38.70 24.01
C ASP A 6 60.13 38.06 24.78
N GLU A 7 60.13 38.16 26.11
CA GLU A 7 61.13 37.57 27.01
C GLU A 7 61.23 36.03 26.92
N LYS A 8 60.21 35.38 26.35
CA LYS A 8 60.11 33.92 26.22
C LYS A 8 60.11 33.44 24.77
N ASN A 9 60.30 34.35 23.82
CA ASN A 9 60.35 34.04 22.40
C ASN A 9 61.80 33.95 21.92
N PHE A 10 62.07 33.09 20.94
CA PHE A 10 63.41 32.90 20.40
C PHE A 10 63.70 33.93 19.30
N ALA A 11 64.96 34.35 19.17
CA ALA A 11 65.40 35.22 18.09
C ALA A 11 65.42 34.45 16.75
N LEU A 12 64.81 35.03 15.72
CA LEU A 12 64.78 34.46 14.38
C LEU A 12 66.13 34.64 13.67
N LYS A 13 66.48 33.68 12.82
CA LYS A 13 67.66 33.69 11.95
C LYS A 13 67.26 33.73 10.48
N GLU A 14 68.24 34.05 9.64
CA GLU A 14 68.05 34.04 8.18
C GLU A 14 67.61 32.64 7.71
N LEU A 15 66.57 32.60 6.85
CA LEU A 15 65.88 31.39 6.37
C LEU A 15 64.95 30.66 7.36
N ASP A 16 64.61 31.24 8.52
CA ASP A 16 63.58 30.67 9.39
C ASP A 16 62.18 30.74 8.76
N GLN A 17 61.44 29.63 8.80
CA GLN A 17 60.04 29.55 8.38
C GLN A 17 59.12 29.34 9.58
N ILE A 18 58.11 30.21 9.73
CA ILE A 18 57.09 30.12 10.78
C ILE A 18 55.76 29.72 10.14
N ASN A 19 55.22 28.58 10.55
CA ASN A 19 53.87 28.15 10.18
C ASN A 19 52.94 28.35 11.39
N ILE A 20 51.91 29.18 11.22
CA ILE A 20 50.86 29.40 12.21
C ILE A 20 49.63 28.62 11.76
N TYR A 21 49.36 27.52 12.45
CA TYR A 21 48.23 26.66 12.13
C TYR A 21 46.93 27.21 12.67
N SER A 22 45.85 26.96 11.95
CA SER A 22 44.50 27.33 12.39
C SER A 22 44.06 26.46 13.58
N SER A 23 43.18 26.99 14.43
CA SER A 23 42.54 26.17 15.48
C SER A 23 41.78 24.98 14.89
N TYR A 24 41.27 25.09 13.66
CA TYR A 24 40.63 23.98 12.93
C TYR A 24 41.60 22.84 12.59
N GLU A 25 42.85 23.18 12.27
CA GLU A 25 43.90 22.20 11.95
C GLU A 25 44.47 21.55 13.23
N MET A 26 44.44 22.28 14.34
CA MET A 26 45.07 21.87 15.60
C MET A 26 44.12 21.26 16.64
N LYS A 27 42.83 21.64 16.66
CA LYS A 27 41.85 21.18 17.67
C LYS A 27 40.81 20.19 17.15
N GLY A 28 40.79 19.90 15.85
CA GLY A 28 39.88 18.94 15.23
C GLY A 28 38.67 19.57 14.55
N LYS A 29 37.95 18.76 13.77
CA LYS A 29 36.73 19.16 13.03
C LYS A 29 35.63 19.54 14.01
N GLU A 30 34.84 20.57 13.67
CA GLU A 30 33.59 20.86 14.38
C GLU A 30 32.72 19.60 14.43
N LYS A 31 32.11 19.34 15.58
CA LYS A 31 31.15 18.24 15.76
C LYS A 31 29.78 18.70 15.31
N TYR A 32 28.96 17.79 14.81
CA TYR A 32 27.65 18.11 14.29
C TYR A 32 26.57 17.16 14.79
N VAL A 33 25.35 17.67 14.85
CA VAL A 33 24.13 16.89 15.09
C VAL A 33 23.09 17.25 14.06
N THR A 34 22.24 16.29 13.72
CA THR A 34 21.17 16.49 12.74
C THR A 34 19.82 16.30 13.42
N VAL A 35 18.86 17.17 13.12
CA VAL A 35 17.46 17.02 13.56
C VAL A 35 16.55 16.99 12.34
N GLU A 36 15.68 15.99 12.29
CA GLU A 36 14.82 15.67 11.14
C GLU A 36 13.38 15.38 11.58
N GLY A 37 12.47 15.35 10.60
CA GLY A 37 11.07 15.02 10.79
C GLY A 37 10.22 16.24 11.20
N GLN A 38 9.31 16.04 12.16
CA GLN A 38 8.30 17.03 12.57
C GLN A 38 8.90 18.10 13.50
N VAL A 39 9.79 18.93 12.96
CA VAL A 39 10.42 20.09 13.61
C VAL A 39 10.32 21.32 12.71
N LYS A 40 10.40 22.53 13.27
CA LYS A 40 10.32 23.77 12.48
C LYS A 40 11.59 24.05 11.66
N GLU A 41 12.75 23.73 12.21
CA GLU A 41 14.05 23.98 11.56
C GLU A 41 14.83 22.67 11.43
N PRO A 42 14.46 21.76 10.51
CA PRO A 42 15.24 20.56 10.25
C PRO A 42 16.58 20.92 9.63
N GLY A 43 17.62 20.16 9.96
CA GLY A 43 18.96 20.38 9.42
C GLY A 43 20.07 19.89 10.32
N THR A 44 21.30 20.14 9.88
CA THR A 44 22.53 19.81 10.61
C THR A 44 23.08 21.07 11.29
N TYR A 45 23.42 20.94 12.56
CA TYR A 45 23.86 22.01 13.43
C TYR A 45 25.18 21.66 14.11
N ILE A 46 25.98 22.69 14.39
CA ILE A 46 27.19 22.54 15.19
C ILE A 46 26.79 22.05 16.59
N LEU A 47 27.56 21.11 17.14
CA LEU A 47 27.40 20.56 18.48
C LEU A 47 28.43 21.20 19.44
N PRO A 48 28.02 22.16 20.29
CA PRO A 48 28.86 22.67 21.36
C PRO A 48 29.13 21.61 22.43
N GLU A 49 30.16 21.84 23.25
CA GLU A 49 30.43 21.00 24.42
C GLU A 49 29.22 20.98 25.37
N ASN A 50 28.83 19.79 25.81
CA ASN A 50 27.73 19.54 26.76
C ASN A 50 26.31 19.89 26.27
N MET A 51 26.10 20.05 24.97
CA MET A 51 24.75 20.25 24.43
C MET A 51 23.89 18.98 24.63
N THR A 52 22.69 19.18 25.16
CA THR A 52 21.73 18.11 25.43
C THR A 52 20.65 18.01 24.35
N LEU A 53 19.90 16.92 24.38
CA LEU A 53 18.75 16.71 23.53
C LEU A 53 17.69 17.82 23.70
N TYR A 54 17.46 18.25 24.95
CA TYR A 54 16.56 19.37 25.24
C TYR A 54 17.01 20.65 24.56
N ASP A 55 18.30 20.98 24.58
CA ASP A 55 18.82 22.21 23.96
C ASP A 55 18.58 22.23 22.44
N LEU A 56 18.82 21.09 21.76
CA LEU A 56 18.58 20.95 20.33
C LEU A 56 17.09 21.08 20.00
N ILE A 57 16.25 20.35 20.74
CA ILE A 57 14.81 20.32 20.50
C ILE A 57 14.13 21.64 20.87
N PHE A 58 14.54 22.28 21.95
CA PHE A 58 14.02 23.58 22.35
C PHE A 58 14.36 24.65 21.32
N SER A 59 15.58 24.64 20.77
CA SER A 59 16.05 25.63 19.79
C SER A 59 15.52 25.41 18.37
N ARG A 60 15.37 24.16 17.92
CA ARG A 60 15.02 23.83 16.51
C ARG A 60 13.65 23.18 16.32
N GLY A 61 13.10 22.59 17.38
CA GLY A 61 11.85 21.82 17.34
C GLY A 61 10.62 22.69 17.13
N GLY A 62 10.56 23.86 17.78
CA GLY A 62 9.44 24.79 17.63
C GLY A 62 8.15 24.36 18.33
N PHE A 63 8.25 23.48 19.34
CA PHE A 63 7.12 22.89 20.07
C PHE A 63 6.45 23.84 21.08
N GLN A 64 6.96 25.06 21.23
CA GLN A 64 6.31 26.14 21.99
C GLN A 64 5.04 26.62 21.28
N ASP A 65 4.96 26.44 19.96
CA ASP A 65 3.75 26.65 19.17
C ASP A 65 2.76 25.50 19.41
N LYS A 66 1.62 25.83 20.02
CA LYS A 66 0.58 24.85 20.39
C LYS A 66 0.00 24.12 19.17
N ASP A 67 -0.15 24.79 18.04
CA ASP A 67 -0.76 24.19 16.84
C ASP A 67 0.25 23.36 16.05
N PHE A 68 1.54 23.72 16.12
CA PHE A 68 2.60 22.84 15.65
C PHE A 68 2.69 21.57 16.53
N ARG A 69 2.70 21.73 17.85
CA ARG A 69 2.82 20.64 18.83
C ARG A 69 1.68 19.62 18.73
N LYS A 70 0.44 20.05 18.44
CA LYS A 70 -0.71 19.13 18.21
C LYS A 70 -0.50 18.16 17.06
N ARG A 71 0.34 18.49 16.08
CA ARG A 71 0.62 17.65 14.90
C ARG A 71 1.85 16.75 15.09
N THR A 72 2.53 16.87 16.22
CA THR A 72 3.75 16.12 16.55
C THR A 72 3.43 14.94 17.45
N TYR A 73 3.93 13.76 17.10
CA TYR A 73 3.80 12.58 17.94
C TYR A 73 4.74 12.69 19.15
N LEU A 74 4.18 12.95 20.34
CA LEU A 74 4.98 13.29 21.53
C LEU A 74 5.41 12.06 22.36
N GLU A 75 4.80 10.91 22.14
CA GLU A 75 5.04 9.74 23.00
C GLU A 75 6.34 9.00 22.68
N LEU A 76 6.93 9.26 21.51
CA LEU A 76 8.11 8.57 21.02
C LEU A 76 8.92 9.43 20.06
N ALA A 77 10.24 9.39 20.23
CA ALA A 77 11.21 9.86 19.26
C ALA A 77 12.49 9.02 19.37
N HIS A 78 13.37 9.17 18.38
CA HIS A 78 14.61 8.40 18.30
C HIS A 78 15.82 9.29 18.09
N VAL A 79 16.94 8.90 18.68
CA VAL A 79 18.28 9.36 18.34
C VAL A 79 19.01 8.17 17.70
N PHE A 80 19.46 8.35 16.47
CA PHE A 80 20.31 7.42 15.77
C PHE A 80 21.76 7.84 15.97
N ARG A 81 22.52 7.01 16.68
CA ARG A 81 23.91 7.26 17.03
C ARG A 81 24.83 6.30 16.30
N LYS A 82 25.84 6.83 15.62
CA LYS A 82 26.85 5.99 14.96
C LYS A 82 27.71 5.29 16.00
N ILE A 83 27.94 4.00 15.81
CA ILE A 83 28.88 3.23 16.62
C ILE A 83 30.26 3.29 15.95
N PRO A 84 31.31 3.76 16.63
CA PRO A 84 32.64 3.87 16.04
C PRO A 84 33.15 2.52 15.52
N GLY A 85 33.46 2.44 14.23
CA GLY A 85 33.99 1.24 13.58
C GLY A 85 32.94 0.25 13.07
N GLU A 86 31.65 0.52 13.27
CA GLU A 86 30.56 -0.29 12.76
C GLU A 86 29.76 0.46 11.68
N LEU A 87 29.11 -0.29 10.78
CA LEU A 87 28.21 0.28 9.78
C LEU A 87 26.82 0.59 10.36
N GLU A 88 26.46 -0.08 11.46
CA GLU A 88 25.14 0.01 12.08
C GLU A 88 25.04 1.22 13.04
N GLU A 89 23.82 1.75 13.15
CA GLU A 89 23.50 2.84 14.07
C GLU A 89 22.82 2.26 15.32
N ARG A 90 23.22 2.73 16.50
CA ARG A 90 22.49 2.48 17.74
C ARG A 90 21.25 3.37 17.78
N VAL A 91 20.09 2.77 18.02
CA VAL A 91 18.84 3.52 18.22
C VAL A 91 18.64 3.75 19.71
N CYS A 92 18.61 5.01 20.11
CA CYS A 92 18.25 5.44 21.45
C CYS A 92 16.83 6.01 21.41
N THR A 93 15.91 5.39 22.16
CA THR A 93 14.51 5.83 22.24
C THR A 93 14.30 6.77 23.42
N PHE A 94 13.48 7.79 23.23
CA PHE A 94 13.07 8.70 24.31
C PHE A 94 11.61 9.17 24.13
N ASN A 95 10.99 9.58 25.23
CA ASN A 95 9.65 10.17 25.24
C ASN A 95 9.76 11.70 25.10
N LEU A 96 9.31 12.23 23.95
CA LEU A 96 9.40 13.66 23.64
C LEU A 96 8.52 14.51 24.58
N ARG A 97 7.36 14.03 25.02
CA ARG A 97 6.48 14.74 25.96
C ARG A 97 7.21 15.02 27.26
N LYS A 98 7.76 13.97 27.88
CA LYS A 98 8.49 14.04 29.14
C LYS A 98 9.75 14.91 29.02
N LEU A 99 10.50 14.79 27.92
CA LEU A 99 11.63 15.68 27.63
C LEU A 99 11.19 17.16 27.63
N LEU A 100 10.10 17.48 26.94
CA LEU A 100 9.56 18.86 26.89
C LEU A 100 9.01 19.35 28.24
N GLU A 101 8.59 18.43 29.10
CA GLU A 101 8.16 18.69 30.49
C GLU A 101 9.35 18.81 31.46
N GLY A 102 10.58 18.55 30.99
CA GLY A 102 11.81 18.72 31.76
C GLY A 102 12.26 17.48 32.51
N ASP A 103 11.81 16.28 32.12
CA ASP A 103 12.30 15.02 32.70
C ASP A 103 13.79 14.80 32.35
N PRO A 104 14.70 14.78 33.34
CA PRO A 104 16.12 14.60 33.09
C PRO A 104 16.48 13.21 32.56
N GLU A 105 15.67 12.18 32.84
CA GLU A 105 15.93 10.82 32.36
C GLU A 105 15.78 10.71 30.83
N GLU A 106 14.98 11.59 30.23
CA GLU A 106 14.79 11.67 28.78
C GLU A 106 15.79 12.65 28.12
N ASN A 107 16.55 13.42 28.92
CA ASN A 107 17.45 14.47 28.44
C ASN A 107 18.90 14.00 28.29
N MET A 108 19.13 13.12 27.33
CA MET A 108 20.48 12.61 27.04
C MET A 108 21.42 13.68 26.46
N SER A 109 22.72 13.51 26.70
CA SER A 109 23.77 14.27 26.02
C SER A 109 23.93 13.82 24.57
N LEU A 110 24.10 14.77 23.66
CA LEU A 110 24.30 14.49 22.25
C LEU A 110 25.78 14.22 21.93
N GLU A 111 26.00 13.33 20.98
CA GLU A 111 27.31 12.96 20.45
C GLU A 111 27.46 13.41 18.99
N ASP A 112 28.70 13.45 18.50
CA ASP A 112 28.98 13.81 17.11
C ASP A 112 28.29 12.83 16.14
N SER A 113 27.73 13.37 15.07
CA SER A 113 26.93 12.66 14.07
C SER A 113 25.62 12.05 14.60
N ASP A 114 25.14 12.42 15.79
CA ASP A 114 23.79 12.02 16.23
C ASP A 114 22.73 12.60 15.29
N ARG A 115 21.75 11.77 14.96
CA ARG A 115 20.57 12.16 14.19
C ARG A 115 19.30 11.98 15.02
N VAL A 116 18.65 13.07 15.35
CA VAL A 116 17.41 13.12 16.12
C VAL A 116 16.21 13.15 15.18
N MET A 117 15.35 12.14 15.28
CA MET A 117 14.16 11.99 14.44
C MET A 117 12.90 12.21 15.26
N ILE A 118 12.11 13.20 14.88
CA ILE A 118 10.80 13.49 15.49
C ILE A 118 9.68 13.13 14.51
N TYR A 119 8.67 12.39 14.98
CA TYR A 119 7.57 11.94 14.13
C TYR A 119 6.37 12.88 14.18
N SER A 120 5.62 12.96 13.09
CA SER A 120 4.30 13.59 13.09
C SER A 120 3.24 12.58 13.53
N TYR A 121 2.13 13.06 14.09
CA TYR A 121 0.97 12.20 14.35
C TYR A 121 0.49 11.51 13.06
N GLU A 122 0.49 12.24 11.94
CA GLU A 122 0.05 11.71 10.65
C GLU A 122 0.90 10.54 10.14
N THR A 123 2.22 10.56 10.40
CA THR A 123 3.13 9.47 10.02
C THR A 123 3.03 8.25 10.94
N MET A 124 2.62 8.45 12.19
CA MET A 124 2.55 7.37 13.20
C MET A 124 1.15 6.75 13.28
N GLU A 125 0.11 7.52 13.01
CA GLU A 125 -1.27 7.06 13.03
C GLU A 125 -1.63 6.45 11.68
N THR A 126 -1.97 5.15 11.68
CA THR A 126 -2.48 4.52 10.47
C THR A 126 -3.86 5.09 10.22
N LYS A 127 -3.99 5.94 9.20
CA LYS A 127 -5.28 6.50 8.80
C LYS A 127 -6.27 5.34 8.59
N PRO A 128 -7.48 5.43 9.18
CA PRO A 128 -8.47 4.37 9.03
C PRO A 128 -8.73 4.16 7.53
N TYR A 129 -8.89 2.90 7.13
CA TYR A 129 -9.08 2.54 5.73
C TYR A 129 -10.07 1.40 5.60
N VAL A 130 -10.64 1.27 4.40
CA VAL A 130 -11.49 0.15 4.00
C VAL A 130 -10.97 -0.43 2.70
N THR A 131 -11.26 -1.70 2.45
CA THR A 131 -10.85 -2.38 1.22
C THR A 131 -12.08 -2.85 0.47
N ILE A 132 -12.16 -2.56 -0.83
CA ILE A 132 -13.24 -3.01 -1.71
C ILE A 132 -12.69 -3.80 -2.89
N GLU A 133 -13.28 -4.97 -3.15
CA GLU A 133 -12.92 -5.84 -4.26
C GLU A 133 -14.14 -6.51 -4.93
N GLY A 134 -13.90 -7.32 -5.95
CA GLY A 134 -14.95 -8.02 -6.71
C GLY A 134 -15.43 -7.25 -7.94
N LEU A 135 -16.75 -7.14 -8.12
CA LEU A 135 -17.39 -6.58 -9.31
C LEU A 135 -17.42 -5.04 -9.35
N ILE A 136 -16.28 -4.43 -9.03
CA ILE A 136 -16.06 -2.98 -8.96
C ILE A 136 -15.00 -2.54 -9.99
N LYS A 137 -15.09 -1.32 -10.53
CA LYS A 137 -14.15 -0.87 -11.59
C LYS A 137 -12.73 -0.63 -11.08
N ARG A 138 -12.57 -0.10 -9.86
CA ARG A 138 -11.27 0.21 -9.25
C ARG A 138 -11.16 -0.46 -7.88
N PRO A 139 -10.86 -1.77 -7.82
CA PRO A 139 -10.64 -2.44 -6.55
C PRO A 139 -9.38 -1.90 -5.86
N GLY A 140 -9.37 -1.91 -4.53
CA GLY A 140 -8.24 -1.45 -3.74
C GLY A 140 -8.60 -0.99 -2.34
N THR A 141 -7.63 -0.36 -1.69
CA THR A 141 -7.76 0.23 -0.36
C THR A 141 -8.04 1.73 -0.49
N TYR A 142 -9.06 2.19 0.23
CA TYR A 142 -9.50 3.57 0.26
C TYR A 142 -9.40 4.09 1.69
N GLN A 143 -8.89 5.31 1.84
CA GLN A 143 -8.86 5.96 3.15
C GLN A 143 -10.29 6.23 3.60
N LEU A 144 -10.63 5.80 4.81
CA LEU A 144 -11.93 6.01 5.42
C LEU A 144 -12.02 7.49 5.86
N ALA A 145 -12.84 8.26 5.15
CA ALA A 145 -13.26 9.58 5.61
C ALA A 145 -14.39 9.43 6.64
N GLU A 146 -14.62 10.46 7.45
CA GLU A 146 -15.74 10.46 8.41
C GLU A 146 -17.07 10.24 7.68
N ASN A 147 -17.91 9.35 8.21
CA ASN A 147 -19.28 9.06 7.75
C ASN A 147 -19.40 8.54 6.31
N ILE A 148 -18.35 7.95 5.74
CA ILE A 148 -18.43 7.31 4.42
C ILE A 148 -19.29 6.04 4.46
N THR A 149 -20.11 5.85 3.42
CA THR A 149 -20.98 4.68 3.28
C THR A 149 -20.49 3.71 2.21
N LEU A 150 -21.08 2.52 2.16
CA LEU A 150 -20.85 1.52 1.12
C LEU A 150 -21.12 2.09 -0.28
N GLU A 151 -22.24 2.79 -0.44
CA GLU A 151 -22.70 3.35 -1.71
C GLU A 151 -21.73 4.43 -2.19
N ASP A 152 -21.27 5.31 -1.28
CA ASP A 152 -20.28 6.34 -1.57
C ASP A 152 -18.93 5.70 -1.96
N LEU A 153 -18.51 4.64 -1.26
CA LEU A 153 -17.29 3.91 -1.60
C LEU A 153 -17.38 3.26 -3.00
N ILE A 154 -18.54 2.69 -3.36
CA ILE A 154 -18.77 2.15 -4.70
C ILE A 154 -18.63 3.25 -5.76
N LEU A 155 -19.15 4.45 -5.51
CA LEU A 155 -19.00 5.61 -6.41
C LEU A 155 -17.53 6.06 -6.52
N LEU A 156 -16.81 6.18 -5.40
CA LEU A 156 -15.38 6.53 -5.37
C LEU A 156 -14.53 5.50 -6.12
N ALA A 157 -14.90 4.22 -6.05
CA ALA A 157 -14.28 3.14 -6.81
C ALA A 157 -14.66 3.10 -8.31
N GLY A 158 -15.36 4.13 -8.80
CA GLY A 158 -15.75 4.30 -10.20
C GLY A 158 -17.04 3.57 -10.60
N GLY A 159 -17.78 3.08 -9.62
CA GLY A 159 -19.00 2.29 -9.78
C GLY A 159 -18.73 0.81 -10.08
N LEU A 160 -19.84 0.07 -10.21
CA LEU A 160 -19.84 -1.35 -10.53
C LEU A 160 -19.32 -1.62 -11.96
N ARG A 161 -18.76 -2.81 -12.18
CA ARG A 161 -18.36 -3.24 -13.52
C ARG A 161 -19.58 -3.50 -14.43
N PRO A 162 -19.43 -3.47 -15.77
CA PRO A 162 -20.54 -3.74 -16.69
C PRO A 162 -21.13 -5.16 -16.60
N ASP A 163 -20.36 -6.12 -16.10
CA ASP A 163 -20.77 -7.51 -15.84
C ASP A 163 -21.37 -7.73 -14.44
N ALA A 164 -21.51 -6.66 -13.65
CA ALA A 164 -22.21 -6.68 -12.37
C ALA A 164 -23.72 -6.58 -12.60
N TYR A 165 -24.46 -7.62 -12.23
CA TYR A 165 -25.91 -7.63 -12.36
C TYR A 165 -26.53 -8.35 -11.17
N LYS A 166 -27.45 -7.67 -10.48
CA LYS A 166 -28.05 -8.13 -9.22
C LYS A 166 -26.97 -8.59 -8.23
N VAL A 167 -26.24 -7.61 -7.72
CA VAL A 167 -25.11 -7.81 -6.81
C VAL A 167 -25.48 -7.58 -5.36
N GLU A 168 -24.71 -8.20 -4.48
CA GLU A 168 -24.68 -7.90 -3.06
C GLU A 168 -23.25 -7.53 -2.64
N ALA A 169 -23.14 -6.67 -1.63
CA ALA A 169 -21.92 -6.39 -0.93
C ALA A 169 -21.85 -7.28 0.32
N VAL A 170 -20.76 -8.02 0.46
CA VAL A 170 -20.43 -8.75 1.68
C VAL A 170 -19.38 -7.94 2.43
N ILE A 171 -19.75 -7.43 3.59
CA ILE A 171 -18.88 -6.64 4.47
C ILE A 171 -18.43 -7.56 5.61
N ALA A 172 -17.13 -7.84 5.64
CA ALA A 172 -16.48 -8.49 6.77
C ALA A 172 -15.94 -7.41 7.71
N ARG A 173 -16.61 -7.27 8.86
CA ARG A 173 -16.30 -6.30 9.90
C ARG A 173 -15.61 -6.98 11.07
N MET A 174 -14.42 -6.49 11.41
CA MET A 174 -13.74 -6.91 12.63
C MET A 174 -14.31 -6.10 13.79
N GLY A 175 -15.17 -6.71 14.60
CA GLY A 175 -15.75 -6.01 15.75
C GLY A 175 -14.71 -5.74 16.84
N PRO A 176 -14.88 -4.68 17.66
CA PRO A 176 -14.15 -4.54 18.91
C PRO A 176 -14.72 -5.55 19.90
N GLY A 177 -14.08 -6.72 20.00
CA GLY A 177 -14.61 -7.83 20.79
C GLY A 177 -13.50 -8.71 21.32
N ALA A 178 -13.34 -8.63 22.65
CA ALA A 178 -12.48 -9.39 23.53
C ALA A 178 -12.04 -10.77 23.03
N GLU A 179 -10.76 -11.04 23.26
CA GLU A 179 -10.15 -12.37 23.30
C GLU A 179 -10.84 -13.22 24.38
N GLU A 180 -12.02 -13.76 24.12
CA GLU A 180 -12.42 -15.00 24.75
C GLU A 180 -12.03 -16.13 23.81
N GLU A 181 -11.07 -16.96 24.26
CA GLU A 181 -10.64 -18.20 23.62
C GLU A 181 -9.98 -18.08 22.23
N GLY A 182 -9.28 -16.98 21.95
CA GLY A 182 -8.35 -16.90 20.81
C GLY A 182 -9.01 -16.90 19.41
N GLN A 183 -10.33 -16.75 19.32
CA GLN A 183 -11.05 -16.62 18.04
C GLN A 183 -11.58 -15.20 17.88
N ARG A 184 -11.02 -14.44 16.92
CA ARG A 184 -11.56 -13.13 16.54
C ARG A 184 -12.94 -13.29 15.92
N LYS A 185 -13.98 -12.73 16.55
CA LYS A 185 -15.33 -12.69 15.98
C LYS A 185 -15.36 -11.72 14.80
N VAL A 186 -15.57 -12.25 13.60
CA VAL A 186 -15.83 -11.46 12.39
C VAL A 186 -17.33 -11.38 12.18
N ALA A 187 -17.89 -10.17 12.20
CA ALA A 187 -19.27 -9.93 11.81
C ALA A 187 -19.34 -9.88 10.28
N THR A 188 -20.25 -10.65 9.68
CA THR A 188 -20.51 -10.61 8.24
C THR A 188 -21.85 -9.93 8.01
N ILE A 189 -21.85 -8.81 7.30
CA ILE A 189 -23.04 -8.05 6.93
C ILE A 189 -23.21 -8.23 5.41
N VAL A 190 -24.42 -8.60 4.98
CA VAL A 190 -24.75 -8.75 3.57
C VAL A 190 -25.74 -7.66 3.19
N VAL A 191 -25.37 -6.84 2.22
CA VAL A 191 -26.16 -5.69 1.78
C VAL A 191 -26.50 -5.84 0.31
N PRO A 192 -27.79 -5.90 -0.07
CA PRO A 192 -28.19 -5.81 -1.47
C PRO A 192 -27.75 -4.48 -2.07
N VAL A 193 -27.14 -4.50 -3.27
CA VAL A 193 -26.75 -3.26 -3.97
C VAL A 193 -27.66 -3.11 -5.19
N PRO A 194 -28.75 -2.34 -5.08
CA PRO A 194 -29.69 -2.16 -6.19
C PRO A 194 -29.07 -1.27 -7.28
N SER A 195 -29.63 -1.28 -8.50
CA SER A 195 -29.05 -0.54 -9.63
C SER A 195 -29.07 0.98 -9.46
N ASP A 196 -29.96 1.49 -8.62
CA ASP A 196 -30.17 2.88 -8.25
C ASP A 196 -29.46 3.27 -6.94
N PHE A 197 -28.48 2.47 -6.49
CA PHE A 197 -27.73 2.70 -5.24
C PHE A 197 -27.18 4.12 -5.07
N ALA A 198 -26.92 4.83 -6.17
CA ALA A 198 -26.43 6.21 -6.16
C ALA A 198 -27.45 7.26 -5.70
N ILE A 199 -28.74 6.92 -5.65
CA ILE A 199 -29.86 7.84 -5.35
C ILE A 199 -30.52 7.49 -4.00
N ILE A 200 -30.01 6.48 -3.29
CA ILE A 200 -30.50 6.10 -1.97
C ILE A 200 -30.32 7.29 -1.00
N PRO A 201 -31.36 7.67 -0.23
CA PRO A 201 -31.23 8.70 0.80
C PRO A 201 -30.12 8.38 1.79
N ASP A 202 -29.38 9.39 2.26
CA ASP A 202 -28.22 9.16 3.14
C ASP A 202 -28.57 8.38 4.43
N GLU A 203 -29.81 8.51 4.93
CA GLU A 203 -30.31 7.80 6.11
C GLU A 203 -30.43 6.28 5.90
N ASP A 204 -30.62 5.84 4.65
CA ASP A 204 -30.78 4.43 4.28
C ASP A 204 -29.48 3.80 3.75
N LYS A 205 -28.40 4.60 3.65
CA LYS A 205 -27.09 4.13 3.20
C LYS A 205 -26.38 3.33 4.28
N THR A 206 -25.51 2.41 3.87
CA THR A 206 -24.82 1.52 4.83
C THR A 206 -23.53 2.17 5.33
N PRO A 207 -23.42 2.53 6.63
CA PRO A 207 -22.20 3.12 7.16
C PRO A 207 -21.06 2.08 7.22
N LEU A 208 -19.87 2.51 6.81
CA LEU A 208 -18.66 1.69 6.90
C LEU A 208 -17.88 1.98 8.18
N GLU A 209 -17.20 0.97 8.68
CA GLU A 209 -16.29 1.06 9.82
C GLU A 209 -14.84 0.84 9.38
N THR A 210 -13.92 1.30 10.24
CA THR A 210 -12.49 1.13 10.03
C THR A 210 -12.12 -0.34 9.84
N TYR A 211 -11.34 -0.60 8.80
CA TYR A 211 -10.86 -1.92 8.39
C TYR A 211 -11.91 -2.88 7.84
N ASP A 212 -13.12 -2.39 7.51
CA ASP A 212 -14.09 -3.18 6.77
C ASP A 212 -13.48 -3.70 5.46
N LYS A 213 -13.72 -4.99 5.20
CA LYS A 213 -13.41 -5.63 3.91
C LYS A 213 -14.70 -5.90 3.17
N ILE A 214 -14.85 -5.26 2.02
CA ILE A 214 -16.04 -5.30 1.18
C ILE A 214 -15.76 -6.12 -0.07
N VAL A 215 -16.60 -7.11 -0.34
CA VAL A 215 -16.57 -7.88 -1.59
C VAL A 215 -17.90 -7.71 -2.30
N ILE A 216 -17.85 -7.17 -3.53
CA ILE A 216 -19.03 -7.09 -4.39
C ILE A 216 -19.10 -8.32 -5.27
N ARG A 217 -20.18 -9.09 -5.17
CA ARG A 217 -20.37 -10.32 -5.96
C ARG A 217 -21.78 -10.43 -6.52
N ASN A 218 -21.94 -11.18 -7.61
CA ASN A 218 -23.25 -11.55 -8.14
C ASN A 218 -23.95 -12.49 -7.15
N LEU A 219 -25.28 -12.41 -7.12
CA LEU A 219 -26.09 -13.41 -6.42
C LEU A 219 -25.81 -14.83 -7.00
N PRO A 220 -25.73 -15.88 -6.16
CA PRO A 220 -25.29 -17.23 -6.55
C PRO A 220 -26.07 -17.90 -7.71
N GLU A 221 -27.24 -17.37 -8.08
CA GLU A 221 -28.12 -17.93 -9.12
C GLU A 221 -28.07 -17.16 -10.45
N TRP A 222 -27.18 -16.16 -10.58
CA TRP A 222 -27.05 -15.37 -11.81
C TRP A 222 -25.70 -15.62 -12.50
N GLU A 223 -25.70 -16.46 -13.53
CA GLU A 223 -24.60 -16.57 -14.50
C GLU A 223 -24.98 -15.78 -15.76
N PRO A 224 -24.06 -14.98 -16.35
CA PRO A 224 -24.30 -14.34 -17.63
C PRO A 224 -24.66 -15.40 -18.68
N SER A 225 -25.63 -15.12 -19.55
CA SER A 225 -26.10 -16.07 -20.57
C SER A 225 -24.92 -16.62 -21.35
N SER A 226 -24.65 -17.92 -21.21
CA SER A 226 -23.60 -18.59 -21.95
C SER A 226 -23.86 -18.47 -23.45
N VAL A 227 -22.82 -18.27 -24.27
CA VAL A 227 -22.95 -18.13 -25.73
C VAL A 227 -22.33 -19.34 -26.41
N VAL A 228 -22.99 -19.87 -27.43
CA VAL A 228 -22.49 -20.91 -28.33
C VAL A 228 -22.28 -20.34 -29.72
N SER A 229 -21.19 -20.72 -30.39
CA SER A 229 -20.97 -20.41 -31.80
C SER A 229 -21.45 -21.58 -32.66
N VAL A 230 -22.23 -21.30 -33.69
CA VAL A 230 -22.65 -22.29 -34.69
C VAL A 230 -22.09 -21.91 -36.05
N GLU A 231 -21.33 -22.82 -36.63
CA GLU A 231 -20.68 -22.67 -37.93
C GLU A 231 -21.07 -23.82 -38.88
N GLY A 232 -20.82 -23.64 -40.18
CA GLY A 232 -21.07 -24.67 -41.20
C GLY A 232 -22.40 -24.53 -41.95
N GLN A 233 -22.97 -25.67 -42.36
CA GLN A 233 -24.10 -25.74 -43.30
C GLN A 233 -25.48 -25.55 -42.64
N VAL A 234 -25.64 -24.46 -41.89
CA VAL A 234 -26.90 -24.01 -41.29
C VAL A 234 -27.41 -22.76 -41.99
N LYS A 235 -28.70 -22.44 -41.87
CA LYS A 235 -29.31 -21.28 -42.54
C LYS A 235 -28.78 -19.95 -41.99
N TYR A 236 -28.62 -19.86 -40.67
CA TYR A 236 -28.09 -18.68 -39.98
C TYR A 236 -26.93 -19.06 -39.05
N PRO A 237 -25.68 -19.11 -39.54
CA PRO A 237 -24.51 -19.30 -38.68
C PRO A 237 -24.27 -18.05 -37.81
N GLY A 238 -23.64 -18.23 -36.65
CA GLY A 238 -23.33 -17.13 -35.74
C GLY A 238 -23.37 -17.52 -34.26
N SER A 239 -23.31 -16.50 -33.41
CA SER A 239 -23.34 -16.66 -31.96
C SER A 239 -24.77 -16.63 -31.41
N TYR A 240 -25.10 -17.60 -30.56
CA TYR A 240 -26.41 -17.73 -29.94
C TYR A 240 -26.26 -17.80 -28.43
N SER A 241 -27.02 -16.95 -27.71
CA SER A 241 -27.12 -17.06 -26.25
C SER A 241 -27.99 -18.26 -25.88
N LEU A 242 -27.55 -19.01 -24.87
CA LEU A 242 -28.33 -20.07 -24.25
C LEU A 242 -29.52 -19.45 -23.50
N GLU A 243 -30.71 -19.99 -23.74
CA GLU A 243 -31.94 -19.57 -23.08
C GLU A 243 -32.09 -20.22 -21.69
N VAL A 244 -31.48 -21.39 -21.48
CA VAL A 244 -31.43 -22.11 -20.20
C VAL A 244 -30.06 -22.77 -19.99
N LYS A 245 -29.67 -23.01 -18.73
CA LYS A 245 -28.35 -23.57 -18.36
C LYS A 245 -28.05 -24.93 -19.03
N GLU A 246 -29.09 -25.74 -19.25
CA GLU A 246 -28.99 -27.06 -19.88
C GLU A 246 -29.65 -27.12 -21.28
N GLU A 247 -29.49 -26.08 -22.09
CA GLU A 247 -30.04 -26.07 -23.44
C GLU A 247 -29.35 -27.11 -24.34
N ARG A 248 -30.16 -27.93 -25.03
CA ARG A 248 -29.68 -28.99 -25.93
C ARG A 248 -29.31 -28.43 -27.30
N ILE A 249 -28.38 -29.08 -27.99
CA ILE A 249 -27.99 -28.76 -29.39
C ILE A 249 -29.22 -28.71 -30.33
N SER A 250 -30.22 -29.58 -30.10
CA SER A 250 -31.47 -29.58 -30.88
C SER A 250 -32.26 -28.28 -30.77
N SER A 251 -32.17 -27.58 -29.64
CA SER A 251 -32.79 -26.26 -29.47
C SER A 251 -32.12 -25.22 -30.36
N ILE A 252 -30.79 -25.18 -30.32
CA ILE A 252 -29.98 -24.29 -31.15
C ILE A 252 -30.16 -24.61 -32.65
N ALA A 253 -30.24 -25.89 -33.02
CA ALA A 253 -30.46 -26.32 -34.40
C ALA A 253 -31.80 -25.82 -34.99
N ARG A 254 -32.84 -25.64 -34.16
CA ARG A 254 -34.09 -25.00 -34.57
C ARG A 254 -33.93 -23.49 -34.75
N ARG A 255 -33.17 -22.84 -33.87
CA ARG A 255 -32.95 -21.38 -33.85
C ARG A 255 -32.05 -20.90 -34.97
N VAL A 256 -31.13 -21.73 -35.47
CA VAL A 256 -30.32 -21.43 -36.68
C VAL A 256 -31.14 -21.52 -37.98
N GLY A 257 -32.46 -21.75 -37.90
CA GLY A 257 -33.36 -21.79 -39.05
C GLY A 257 -33.28 -23.07 -39.86
N GLY A 258 -32.75 -24.15 -39.28
CA GLY A 258 -32.56 -25.46 -39.92
C GLY A 258 -31.25 -25.59 -40.71
N PHE A 259 -31.07 -26.77 -41.29
CA PHE A 259 -29.90 -27.12 -42.09
C PHE A 259 -30.10 -26.75 -43.57
N LYS A 260 -29.01 -26.45 -44.27
CA LYS A 260 -29.02 -26.31 -45.73
C LYS A 260 -29.21 -27.68 -46.39
N LYS A 261 -29.61 -27.71 -47.67
CA LYS A 261 -29.88 -28.96 -48.39
C LYS A 261 -28.66 -29.88 -48.50
N GLU A 262 -27.48 -29.28 -48.53
CA GLU A 262 -26.18 -29.95 -48.65
C GLU A 262 -25.56 -30.30 -47.29
N ALA A 263 -26.25 -30.00 -46.19
CA ALA A 263 -25.77 -30.32 -44.86
C ALA A 263 -25.80 -31.83 -44.60
N TYR A 264 -24.84 -32.30 -43.80
CA TYR A 264 -24.78 -33.68 -43.31
C TYR A 264 -24.87 -33.68 -41.77
N PRO A 265 -26.09 -33.66 -41.19
CA PRO A 265 -26.29 -33.50 -39.75
C PRO A 265 -25.65 -34.60 -38.89
N GLU A 266 -25.59 -35.83 -39.41
CA GLU A 266 -24.98 -36.99 -38.73
C GLU A 266 -23.48 -36.79 -38.50
N GLY A 267 -22.83 -35.92 -39.28
CA GLY A 267 -21.41 -35.57 -39.12
C GLY A 267 -21.15 -34.35 -38.24
N ALA A 268 -22.16 -33.81 -37.54
CA ALA A 268 -21.98 -32.63 -36.70
C ALA A 268 -21.05 -32.91 -35.51
N THR A 269 -20.09 -32.01 -35.29
CA THR A 269 -19.11 -32.10 -34.18
C THR A 269 -19.32 -30.98 -33.19
N LEU A 270 -19.31 -31.30 -31.89
CA LEU A 270 -19.29 -30.33 -30.80
C LEU A 270 -17.85 -30.18 -30.29
N PHE A 271 -17.36 -28.95 -30.23
CA PHE A 271 -16.07 -28.64 -29.61
C PHE A 271 -16.29 -27.93 -28.27
N ARG A 272 -15.82 -28.52 -27.17
CA ARG A 272 -15.79 -27.87 -25.86
C ARG A 272 -14.37 -27.41 -25.54
N ARG A 273 -14.23 -26.31 -24.80
CA ARG A 273 -12.92 -25.67 -24.52
C ARG A 273 -11.89 -26.61 -23.87
N LYS A 274 -12.30 -27.63 -23.11
CA LYS A 274 -11.40 -28.69 -22.61
C LYS A 274 -10.85 -29.56 -23.74
N ASP A 275 -11.71 -30.02 -24.64
CA ASP A 275 -11.38 -30.87 -25.79
C ASP A 275 -10.46 -30.16 -26.79
N ILE A 276 -10.62 -28.85 -26.97
CA ILE A 276 -9.74 -28.04 -27.84
C ILE A 276 -8.29 -28.05 -27.34
N ILE A 277 -8.08 -27.98 -26.03
CA ILE A 277 -6.74 -27.98 -25.42
C ILE A 277 -6.10 -29.37 -25.57
N GLU A 278 -6.84 -30.45 -25.32
CA GLU A 278 -6.34 -31.82 -25.47
C GLU A 278 -6.01 -32.18 -26.94
N MET A 279 -6.91 -31.92 -27.87
CA MET A 279 -6.66 -32.17 -29.31
C MET A 279 -5.49 -31.36 -29.86
N SER A 280 -5.27 -30.14 -29.36
CA SER A 280 -4.11 -29.33 -29.76
C SER A 280 -2.79 -29.94 -29.30
N ARG A 281 -2.75 -30.51 -28.09
CA ARG A 281 -1.58 -31.23 -27.55
C ARG A 281 -1.31 -32.50 -28.34
N GLU A 282 -2.35 -33.27 -28.66
CA GLU A 282 -2.21 -34.50 -29.45
C GLU A 282 -1.71 -34.22 -30.87
N ARG A 283 -2.27 -33.22 -31.56
CA ARG A 283 -1.79 -32.82 -32.90
C ARG A 283 -0.35 -32.31 -32.89
N GLN A 284 0.06 -31.63 -31.82
CA GLN A 284 1.45 -31.16 -31.67
C GLN A 284 2.41 -32.35 -31.46
N GLN A 285 2.06 -33.29 -30.59
CA GLN A 285 2.85 -34.51 -30.38
C GLN A 285 2.92 -35.39 -31.65
N GLN A 286 1.84 -35.47 -32.41
CA GLN A 286 1.80 -36.27 -33.64
C GLN A 286 2.62 -35.62 -34.76
N ARG A 287 2.62 -34.29 -34.86
CA ARG A 287 3.52 -33.54 -35.75
C ARG A 287 4.99 -33.73 -35.36
N GLU A 288 5.31 -33.72 -34.07
CA GLU A 288 6.66 -33.97 -33.57
C GLU A 288 7.13 -35.40 -33.86
N LYS A 289 6.26 -36.41 -33.70
CA LYS A 289 6.54 -37.80 -34.07
C LYS A 289 6.77 -38.00 -35.57
N VAL A 290 5.96 -37.37 -36.43
CA VAL A 290 6.15 -37.42 -37.88
C VAL A 290 7.47 -36.74 -38.27
N ARG A 291 7.81 -35.62 -37.63
CA ARG A 291 9.07 -34.91 -37.87
C ARG A 291 10.29 -35.71 -37.41
N ALA A 292 10.18 -36.44 -36.30
CA ALA A 292 11.23 -37.34 -35.81
C ALA A 292 11.43 -38.57 -36.73
N ASN A 293 10.34 -39.15 -37.26
CA ASN A 293 10.42 -40.29 -38.19
C ASN A 293 10.83 -39.90 -39.61
N SER A 294 10.77 -38.61 -39.97
CA SER A 294 11.22 -38.11 -41.28
C SER A 294 12.70 -37.68 -41.27
N ALA A 295 13.37 -37.77 -40.11
CA ALA A 295 14.77 -37.40 -39.90
C ALA A 295 15.71 -38.60 -39.71
N VAL A 296 15.21 -39.82 -39.95
CA VAL A 296 15.95 -41.10 -39.97
C VAL A 296 15.86 -41.66 -41.39
#